data_AF-A0A4Q7VLA1-F1
#
_entry.id   AF-A0A4Q7VLA1-F1
#
_cell.length_a   1.000
_cell.length_b   1.000
_cell.length_c   1.000
_cell.angle_alpha   90.00
_cell.angle_beta   90.00
_cell.angle_gamma   90.00
#
_symmetry.space_group_name_H-M   'P 1'
#
loop_
_entity.id
_entity.type
_entity.pdbx_description
1 polymer ?
#
loop_
_entity_poly.entity_id
_entity_poly.type
_entity_poly.pdbx_seq_one_letter_code
_entity_poly.pdbx_strand_id
1 'polypeptide(L)'
;MKSLFKILAVLFVTMLIASSCASKADSELIIGKWQNSGSSDVKIVVEFTKDMQWMFYKNDNLLEKGIFELKEGLLILKSPQEEHGHENCNHEHKQPENNSMDYVFESQTVLKMGHGDKMSTYKRL
;
A
#
# COMPACT_ATOMS: atom_id res chain seq x y z
N MET A 1 -51.91 19.70 -5.07
CA MET A 1 -51.51 19.33 -6.45
C MET A 1 -50.03 19.61 -6.63
N LYS A 2 -49.26 18.59 -7.05
CA LYS A 2 -47.95 18.60 -7.75
C LYS A 2 -46.82 19.44 -7.10
N SER A 3 -45.95 18.83 -6.30
CA SER A 3 -44.78 18.05 -6.72
C SER A 3 -43.80 18.86 -7.57
N LEU A 4 -42.73 19.40 -6.97
CA LEU A 4 -41.45 19.76 -7.63
C LEU A 4 -40.30 19.96 -6.61
N PHE A 5 -40.17 19.11 -5.59
CA PHE A 5 -38.89 18.94 -4.88
C PHE A 5 -38.44 17.48 -5.03
N LYS A 6 -38.24 17.10 -6.29
CA LYS A 6 -37.33 16.03 -6.68
C LYS A 6 -36.04 16.71 -7.14
N ILE A 7 -34.92 16.04 -6.94
CA ILE A 7 -33.56 16.37 -7.40
C ILE A 7 -32.74 17.12 -6.35
N LEU A 8 -32.28 16.39 -5.34
CA LEU A 8 -30.84 16.28 -5.06
C LEU A 8 -30.55 15.03 -4.21
N ALA A 9 -31.10 13.89 -4.64
CA ALA A 9 -30.51 12.62 -4.28
C ALA A 9 -29.25 12.47 -5.14
N VAL A 10 -28.15 13.07 -4.70
CA VAL A 10 -26.81 12.71 -5.17
C VAL A 10 -26.48 11.36 -4.54
N LEU A 11 -27.12 10.33 -5.09
CA LEU A 11 -26.59 9.00 -5.12
C LEU A 11 -25.28 9.06 -5.89
N PHE A 12 -24.19 8.66 -5.23
CA PHE A 12 -23.19 7.69 -5.70
C PHE A 12 -21.85 7.91 -5.02
N VAL A 13 -21.75 7.61 -3.72
CA VAL A 13 -20.57 6.92 -3.16
C VAL A 13 -21.04 5.99 -2.04
N THR A 14 -22.02 5.14 -2.32
CA THR A 14 -22.30 3.95 -1.50
C THR A 14 -21.89 2.73 -2.29
N MET A 15 -20.59 2.40 -2.28
CA MET A 15 -20.09 1.02 -2.23
C MET A 15 -18.55 1.01 -2.14
N LEU A 16 -18.00 1.30 -0.96
CA LEU A 16 -16.68 0.78 -0.55
C LEU A 16 -16.89 -0.41 0.38
N ILE A 17 -17.69 -1.38 -0.06
CA ILE A 17 -17.69 -2.73 0.52
C ILE A 17 -17.51 -3.70 -0.64
N ALA A 18 -16.26 -3.96 -0.96
CA ALA A 18 -15.83 -5.24 -1.48
C ALA A 18 -14.54 -5.62 -0.72
N SER A 19 -14.69 -5.81 0.58
CA SER A 19 -13.83 -6.74 1.30
C SER A 19 -13.91 -8.11 0.60
N SER A 20 -12.76 -8.77 0.47
CA SER A 20 -12.53 -10.15 -0.03
C SER A 20 -12.07 -10.38 -1.48
N CYS A 21 -11.66 -9.36 -2.24
CA CYS A 21 -10.80 -9.58 -3.41
C CYS A 21 -9.78 -8.44 -3.46
N ALA A 22 -8.57 -8.64 -2.93
CA ALA A 22 -7.42 -7.92 -3.45
C ALA A 22 -7.31 -8.34 -4.92
N SER A 23 -8.01 -7.61 -5.77
CA SER A 23 -8.32 -8.04 -7.11
C SER A 23 -7.10 -7.79 -8.00
N LYS A 24 -7.00 -8.48 -9.13
CA LYS A 24 -6.00 -8.17 -10.17
C LYS A 24 -5.94 -6.66 -10.49
N ALA A 25 -7.07 -5.95 -10.40
CA ALA A 25 -7.14 -4.50 -10.57
C ALA A 25 -6.32 -3.73 -9.52
N ASP A 26 -6.35 -4.13 -8.25
CA ASP A 26 -5.57 -3.48 -7.18
C ASP A 26 -4.07 -3.63 -7.44
N SER A 27 -3.64 -4.80 -7.93
CA SER A 27 -2.23 -5.03 -8.29
C SER A 27 -1.80 -4.12 -9.44
N GLU A 28 -2.63 -3.95 -10.47
CA GLU A 28 -2.34 -3.02 -11.57
C GLU A 28 -2.32 -1.55 -11.12
N LEU A 29 -3.20 -1.19 -10.18
CA LEU A 29 -3.28 0.15 -9.62
C LEU A 29 -2.06 0.47 -8.76
N ILE A 30 -1.60 -0.47 -7.92
CA ILE A 30 -0.47 -0.25 -7.01
C ILE A 30 0.87 -0.11 -7.72
N ILE A 31 1.06 -0.78 -8.87
CA ILE A 31 2.33 -0.74 -9.60
C ILE A 31 2.71 0.69 -9.98
N GLY A 32 3.86 1.16 -9.55
CA GLY A 32 4.39 2.49 -9.87
C GLY A 32 5.13 3.12 -8.70
N LYS A 33 5.54 4.37 -8.90
CA LYS A 33 6.24 5.16 -7.88
C LYS A 33 5.25 6.08 -7.16
N TRP A 34 5.35 6.11 -5.84
CA TRP A 34 4.47 6.83 -4.94
C TRP A 34 5.31 7.66 -3.98
N GLN A 35 5.10 8.97 -3.96
CA GLN A 35 5.84 9.90 -3.10
C GLN A 35 4.96 10.42 -1.97
N ASN A 36 5.49 10.49 -0.76
CA ASN A 36 4.78 11.07 0.38
C ASN A 36 4.35 12.52 0.07
N SER A 37 3.14 12.90 0.49
CA SER A 37 2.59 14.25 0.31
C SER A 37 3.11 15.26 1.36
N GLY A 38 4.29 15.01 1.96
CA GLY A 38 4.88 15.78 3.07
C GLY A 38 5.96 16.77 2.65
N SER A 39 6.53 17.50 3.63
CA SER A 39 7.41 18.67 3.46
C SER A 39 8.60 18.50 2.49
N SER A 40 9.10 19.64 2.00
CA SER A 40 10.12 19.74 0.94
C SER A 40 11.45 19.06 1.24
N ASP A 41 11.79 18.85 2.50
CA ASP A 41 13.16 18.53 2.90
C ASP A 41 13.41 17.01 2.94
N VAL A 42 12.34 16.21 3.02
CA VAL A 42 12.41 14.75 3.06
C VAL A 42 11.43 14.16 2.05
N LYS A 43 12.00 13.70 0.93
CA LYS A 43 11.30 12.96 -0.12
C LYS A 43 11.35 11.46 0.21
N ILE A 44 10.20 10.88 0.48
CA ILE A 44 10.02 9.43 0.66
C ILE A 44 9.31 8.92 -0.59
N VAL A 45 9.92 7.95 -1.28
CA VAL A 45 9.32 7.28 -2.44
C VAL A 45 9.22 5.78 -2.15
N VAL A 46 8.04 5.22 -2.43
CA VAL A 46 7.83 3.77 -2.48
C VAL A 46 7.52 3.39 -3.91
N GLU A 47 8.24 2.41 -4.43
CA GLU A 47 8.02 1.87 -5.77
C GLU A 47 7.53 0.43 -5.68
N PHE A 48 6.44 0.12 -6.36
CA PHE A 48 5.93 -1.24 -6.53
C PHE A 48 6.07 -1.64 -7.99
N THR A 49 6.68 -2.79 -8.26
CA THR A 49 6.96 -3.26 -9.62
C THR A 49 6.04 -4.41 -10.01
N LYS A 50 5.91 -4.64 -11.33
CA LYS A 50 5.13 -5.76 -11.87
C LYS A 50 5.61 -7.13 -11.41
N ASP A 51 6.89 -7.22 -11.05
CA ASP A 51 7.53 -8.45 -10.56
C ASP A 51 7.31 -8.68 -9.05
N MET A 52 6.30 -8.02 -8.46
CA MET A 52 5.95 -8.10 -7.04
C MET A 52 7.08 -7.64 -6.11
N GLN A 53 7.97 -6.76 -6.58
CA GLN A 53 9.01 -6.16 -5.74
C GLN A 53 8.61 -4.76 -5.28
N TRP A 54 8.96 -4.43 -4.04
CA TRP A 54 8.85 -3.08 -3.51
C TRP A 54 10.23 -2.49 -3.24
N MET A 55 10.37 -1.17 -3.37
CA MET A 55 11.59 -0.42 -3.05
C MET A 55 11.22 0.84 -2.28
N PHE A 56 12.00 1.16 -1.26
CA PHE A 56 11.84 2.34 -0.41
C PHE A 56 13.05 3.24 -0.54
N TYR A 57 12.79 4.48 -0.96
CA TYR A 57 13.81 5.51 -1.16
C TYR A 57 13.59 6.67 -0.21
N LYS A 58 14.69 7.22 0.30
CA LYS A 58 14.70 8.49 1.04
C LYS A 58 15.70 9.45 0.38
N ASN A 59 15.21 10.59 -0.09
CA ASN A 59 16.01 11.58 -0.82
C ASN A 59 16.82 10.92 -1.95
N ASP A 60 16.12 10.11 -2.76
CA ASP A 60 16.67 9.35 -3.90
C ASP A 60 17.64 8.21 -3.55
N ASN A 61 18.00 8.03 -2.27
CA ASN A 61 18.78 6.87 -1.82
C ASN A 61 17.87 5.67 -1.56
N LEU A 62 18.14 4.54 -2.23
CA LEU A 62 17.50 3.27 -1.94
C LEU A 62 17.95 2.79 -0.55
N LEU A 63 16.99 2.62 0.36
CA LEU A 63 17.25 2.16 1.73
C LEU A 63 16.85 0.71 1.94
N GLU A 64 15.72 0.30 1.38
CA GLU A 64 15.22 -1.06 1.51
C GLU A 64 14.50 -1.48 0.23
N LYS A 65 14.48 -2.78 -0.03
CA LYS A 65 13.69 -3.40 -1.10
C LYS A 65 13.28 -4.78 -0.65
N GLY A 66 12.24 -5.34 -1.25
CA GLY A 66 11.79 -6.69 -0.97
C GLY A 66 10.68 -7.15 -1.89
N ILE A 67 9.96 -8.17 -1.46
CA ILE A 67 8.78 -8.72 -2.16
C ILE A 67 7.54 -8.23 -1.45
N PHE A 68 6.49 -7.86 -2.18
CA PHE A 68 5.20 -7.51 -1.58
C PHE A 68 4.10 -8.48 -2.00
N GLU A 69 3.11 -8.62 -1.13
CA GLU A 69 1.87 -9.36 -1.40
C GLU A 69 0.67 -8.46 -1.09
N LEU A 70 -0.37 -8.54 -1.91
CA LEU A 70 -1.66 -7.93 -1.64
C LEU A 70 -2.64 -9.00 -1.17
N LYS A 71 -3.21 -8.83 0.02
CA LYS A 71 -4.22 -9.74 0.59
C LYS A 71 -5.35 -8.94 1.22
N GLU A 72 -6.54 -9.01 0.63
CA GLU A 72 -7.78 -8.49 1.25
C GLU A 72 -7.65 -7.05 1.81
N GLY A 73 -7.09 -6.10 1.05
CA GLY A 73 -6.88 -4.72 1.52
C GLY A 73 -5.64 -4.49 2.38
N LEU A 74 -4.85 -5.54 2.60
CA LEU A 74 -3.55 -5.50 3.27
C LEU A 74 -2.41 -5.60 2.25
N LEU A 75 -1.41 -4.76 2.45
CA LEU A 75 -0.13 -4.79 1.77
C LEU A 75 0.89 -5.40 2.73
N ILE A 76 1.42 -6.57 2.39
CA ILE A 76 2.40 -7.29 3.19
C ILE A 76 3.77 -7.08 2.54
N LEU A 77 4.68 -6.40 3.23
CA LEU A 77 6.04 -6.21 2.77
C LEU A 77 6.94 -7.28 3.38
N LYS A 78 7.55 -8.11 2.54
CA LYS A 78 8.55 -9.10 2.93
C LYS A 78 9.91 -8.58 2.53
N SER A 79 10.82 -8.48 3.47
CA SER A 79 12.23 -8.27 3.13
C SER A 79 12.73 -9.52 2.37
N PRO A 80 13.65 -9.38 1.40
CA PRO A 80 14.29 -10.51 0.76
C PRO A 80 14.94 -11.29 1.89
N GLN A 81 14.54 -12.54 2.10
CA GLN A 81 15.19 -13.38 3.09
C GLN A 81 16.69 -13.35 2.79
N GLU A 82 17.50 -13.01 3.80
CA GLU A 82 18.95 -13.07 3.70
C GLU A 82 19.33 -14.46 3.19
N GLU A 83 19.77 -14.53 1.94
CA GLU A 83 20.36 -15.73 1.36
C GLU A 83 21.79 -15.84 1.92
N HIS A 84 21.89 -16.08 3.23
CA HIS A 84 23.12 -16.45 3.89
C HIS A 84 22.94 -17.81 4.53
N GLY A 85 23.57 -18.78 3.87
CA GLY A 85 23.67 -20.15 4.32
C GLY A 85 24.45 -20.30 5.62
N HIS A 86 24.31 -21.52 6.11
CA HIS A 86 25.05 -22.22 7.16
C HIS A 86 24.55 -22.09 8.61
N GLU A 87 23.91 -23.20 8.98
CA GLU A 87 24.27 -24.05 10.12
C GLU A 87 24.07 -23.49 11.53
N ASN A 88 23.04 -24.08 12.16
CA ASN A 88 23.07 -24.60 13.52
C ASN A 88 23.20 -23.55 14.65
N CYS A 89 22.08 -23.28 15.32
CA CYS A 89 21.96 -23.40 16.77
C CYS A 89 20.58 -22.89 17.21
N ASN A 90 19.86 -23.73 17.96
CA ASN A 90 18.69 -23.42 18.79
C ASN A 90 18.51 -21.92 19.07
N HIS A 91 17.72 -21.25 18.25
CA HIS A 91 17.11 -19.98 18.60
C HIS A 91 15.63 -20.13 18.32
N GLU A 92 14.83 -19.92 19.35
CA GLU A 92 13.39 -19.79 19.26
C GLU A 92 13.04 -18.97 18.02
N HIS A 93 12.26 -19.58 17.12
CA HIS A 93 11.75 -18.89 15.94
C HIS A 93 10.89 -17.71 16.41
N LYS A 94 11.50 -16.54 16.62
CA LYS A 94 10.78 -15.28 16.57
C LYS A 94 10.18 -15.22 15.18
N GLN A 95 8.86 -15.39 15.10
CA GLN A 95 8.13 -15.16 13.86
C GLN A 95 8.62 -13.82 13.29
N PRO A 96 8.94 -13.75 11.99
CA PRO A 96 9.25 -12.47 11.37
C PRO A 96 8.07 -11.55 11.65
N GLU A 97 8.34 -10.39 12.26
CA GLU A 97 7.33 -9.36 12.47
C GLU A 97 6.67 -9.11 11.12
N ASN A 98 5.38 -9.45 11.05
CA ASN A 98 4.65 -9.42 9.80
C ASN A 98 4.44 -7.92 9.50
N ASN A 99 5.25 -7.35 8.61
CA ASN A 99 5.14 -5.95 8.15
C ASN A 99 3.94 -5.81 7.20
N SER A 100 2.76 -6.21 7.65
CA SER A 100 1.49 -5.93 6.99
C SER A 100 1.11 -4.49 7.27
N MET A 101 0.51 -3.80 6.31
CA MET A 101 -0.11 -2.50 6.50
C MET A 101 -1.41 -2.43 5.70
N ASP A 102 -2.35 -1.64 6.17
CA ASP A 102 -3.56 -1.31 5.43
C ASP A 102 -3.20 -0.43 4.23
N TYR A 103 -3.84 -0.67 3.07
CA TYR A 103 -3.76 0.24 1.92
C TYR A 103 -5.15 0.66 1.43
N VAL A 104 -5.26 1.90 0.98
CA VAL A 104 -6.50 2.43 0.37
C VAL A 104 -6.15 3.32 -0.82
N PHE A 105 -6.75 3.03 -1.97
CA PHE A 105 -6.71 3.93 -3.13
C PHE A 105 -7.84 4.96 -3.02
N GLU A 106 -7.50 6.22 -2.77
CA GLU A 106 -8.49 7.30 -2.85
C GLU A 106 -8.77 7.70 -4.31
N SER A 107 -7.76 7.54 -5.17
CA SER A 107 -7.87 7.74 -6.62
C SER A 107 -6.73 7.02 -7.34
N GLN A 108 -6.72 7.04 -8.67
CA GLN A 108 -5.62 6.48 -9.48
C GLN A 108 -4.26 7.17 -9.21
N THR A 109 -4.29 8.35 -8.59
CA THR A 109 -3.11 9.19 -8.31
C THR A 109 -2.81 9.35 -6.82
N VAL A 110 -3.65 8.83 -5.91
CA VAL A 110 -3.51 8.99 -4.46
C VAL A 110 -3.68 7.65 -3.76
N LEU A 111 -2.64 7.24 -3.04
CA LEU A 111 -2.53 6.02 -2.25
C LEU A 111 -2.33 6.37 -0.78
N LYS A 112 -3.09 5.74 0.10
CA LYS A 112 -2.88 5.78 1.55
C LYS A 112 -2.37 4.44 2.04
N MET A 113 -1.34 4.45 2.89
CA MET A 113 -0.76 3.25 3.49
C MET A 113 -0.45 3.50 4.98
N GLY A 114 -0.70 2.52 5.83
CA GLY A 114 -0.42 2.62 7.27
C GLY A 114 -1.22 1.64 8.11
N HIS A 115 -1.51 1.99 9.36
CA HIS A 115 -2.34 1.17 10.25
C HIS A 115 -3.41 2.02 10.94
N GLY A 116 -4.68 1.67 10.74
CA GLY A 116 -5.80 2.38 11.35
C GLY A 116 -5.72 3.90 11.11
N ASP A 117 -5.73 4.69 12.19
CA ASP A 117 -5.69 6.16 12.11
C ASP A 117 -4.33 6.73 11.66
N LYS A 118 -3.27 5.91 11.59
CA LYS A 118 -1.91 6.34 11.21
C LYS A 118 -1.63 6.06 9.73
N MET A 119 -2.47 6.58 8.84
CA MET A 119 -2.25 6.48 7.40
C MET A 119 -1.42 7.63 6.85
N SER A 120 -0.38 7.30 6.10
CA SER A 120 0.38 8.26 5.30
C SER A 120 -0.15 8.33 3.88
N THR A 121 -0.23 9.54 3.32
CA THR A 121 -0.73 9.78 1.96
C THR A 121 0.42 9.94 0.98
N TYR A 122 0.32 9.23 -0.13
CA TYR A 122 1.28 9.21 -1.22
C TYR A 122 0.62 9.61 -2.53
N LYS A 123 1.32 10.39 -3.34
CA LYS A 123 0.93 10.78 -4.70
C LYS A 123 1.74 9.99 -5.71
N ARG A 124 1.09 9.58 -6.80
CA ARG A 124 1.76 8.92 -7.91
C ARG A 124 2.71 9.90 -8.60
N LEU A 125 3.90 9.42 -8.95
CA LEU A 125 4.89 10.13 -9.77
C LEU A 125 4.69 9.85 -11.26
#